data_AF-A0A2G9UPN9-F1
#
_entry.id   AF-A0A2G9UPN9-F1
#
_cell.length_a   1.000
_cell.length_b   1.000
_cell.length_c   1.000
_cell.angle_alpha   90.00
_cell.angle_beta   90.00
_cell.angle_gamma   90.00
#
_symmetry.space_group_name_H-M   'P 1'
#
loop_
_entity.id
_entity.type
_entity.pdbx_description
1 polymer ?
#
loop_
_entity_poly.entity_id
_entity_poly.type
_entity_poly.pdbx_seq_one_letter_code
_entity_poly.pdbx_strand_id
1 'polypeptide(L)'
;DRYRTITGQCNNVQFTFAGSSMELLSRTLPNAYADVWFQFELNSIASHENLPRASNLQVPTQNVPDNRFSLLHMQYGQFIAHDVVSMPASTGDNGSPLNCSPCNSSSVSPNCMPIQIPDGDK
;
A
#
# COMPACT_ATOMS: atom_id res chain seq x y z
N ASP A 1 29.70 5.95 -15.45
CA ASP A 1 30.41 5.14 -14.44
C ASP A 1 30.32 3.64 -14.72
N ARG A 2 31.22 2.85 -14.13
CA ARG A 2 31.26 1.39 -14.30
C ARG A 2 30.28 0.62 -13.39
N TYR A 3 29.74 1.25 -12.36
CA TYR A 3 28.87 0.62 -11.37
C TYR A 3 27.57 1.40 -11.18
N ARG A 4 26.53 0.70 -10.71
CA ARG A 4 25.24 1.32 -10.37
C ARG A 4 25.38 2.14 -9.09
N THR A 5 24.64 3.24 -9.03
CA THR A 5 24.47 4.03 -7.81
C THR A 5 23.55 3.28 -6.84
N ILE A 6 23.73 3.49 -5.53
CA ILE A 6 22.85 2.91 -4.50
C ILE A 6 21.41 3.43 -4.65
N THR A 7 21.25 4.69 -5.06
CA THR A 7 19.94 5.32 -5.25
C THR A 7 19.28 4.96 -6.58
N GLY A 8 19.98 4.31 -7.50
CA GLY A 8 19.49 4.08 -8.88
C GLY A 8 19.53 5.32 -9.79
N GLN A 9 19.94 6.48 -9.27
CA GLN A 9 20.04 7.71 -10.06
C GLN A 9 21.04 7.57 -11.23
N CYS A 10 20.74 8.24 -12.34
CA CYS A 10 21.51 8.23 -13.59
C CYS A 10 21.55 6.88 -14.32
N ASN A 11 20.69 5.91 -13.96
CA ASN A 11 20.52 4.69 -14.75
C ASN A 11 19.99 5.01 -16.16
N ASN A 12 19.03 5.94 -16.22
CA ASN A 12 18.57 6.56 -17.45
C ASN A 12 19.24 7.95 -17.59
N VAL A 13 20.06 8.13 -18.64
CA VAL A 13 20.85 9.35 -18.84
C VAL A 13 19.99 10.55 -19.26
N GLN A 14 18.85 10.30 -19.90
CA GLN A 14 17.91 11.34 -20.30
C GLN A 14 17.00 11.77 -19.13
N PHE A 15 16.62 10.81 -18.29
CA PHE A 15 15.76 11.02 -17.13
C PHE A 15 16.44 10.47 -15.88
N THR A 16 17.31 11.28 -15.28
CA THR A 16 18.23 10.82 -14.22
C THR A 16 17.56 10.26 -12.98
N PHE A 17 16.30 10.61 -12.71
CA PHE A 17 15.49 10.10 -11.59
C PHE A 17 14.53 8.97 -11.96
N ALA A 18 14.50 8.54 -13.22
CA ALA A 18 13.61 7.45 -13.63
C ALA A 18 14.05 6.13 -12.97
N GLY A 19 13.22 5.64 -12.05
CA GLY A 19 13.49 4.40 -11.30
C GLY A 19 14.49 4.58 -10.15
N SER A 20 14.80 5.80 -9.73
CA SER A 20 15.57 6.01 -8.51
C SER A 20 14.72 5.81 -7.25
N SER A 21 15.36 5.44 -6.16
CA SER A 21 14.75 5.34 -4.83
C SER A 21 14.24 6.70 -4.34
N MET A 22 13.27 6.69 -3.43
CA MET A 22 12.68 7.90 -2.81
C MET A 22 11.92 8.81 -3.78
N GLU A 23 11.56 8.29 -4.96
CA GLU A 23 10.70 8.96 -5.93
C GLU A 23 9.25 8.47 -5.85
N LEU A 24 8.34 9.23 -6.45
CA LEU A 24 6.93 8.87 -6.57
C LEU A 24 6.73 7.65 -7.48
N LEU A 25 5.75 6.80 -7.15
CA LEU A 25 5.34 5.72 -8.03
C LEU A 25 4.70 6.24 -9.31
N SER A 26 5.09 5.65 -10.44
CA SER A 26 4.46 5.93 -11.73
C SER A 26 3.03 5.42 -11.75
N ARG A 27 2.11 6.24 -12.28
CA ARG A 27 0.69 5.90 -12.43
C ARG A 27 0.39 5.51 -13.86
N THR A 28 -0.05 4.28 -14.08
CA THR A 28 -0.54 3.82 -15.38
C THR A 28 -1.96 4.32 -15.68
N LEU A 29 -2.74 4.62 -14.65
CA LEU A 29 -4.09 5.18 -14.72
C LEU A 29 -4.22 6.41 -13.80
N PRO A 30 -5.13 7.35 -14.10
CA PRO A 30 -5.46 8.45 -13.19
C PRO A 30 -5.84 7.94 -11.79
N ASN A 31 -5.62 8.79 -10.77
CA ASN A 31 -6.08 8.48 -9.42
C ASN A 31 -7.62 8.53 -9.33
N ALA A 32 -8.17 7.86 -8.32
CA ALA A 32 -9.60 7.82 -8.03
C ALA A 32 -9.83 8.04 -6.53
N TYR A 33 -9.58 9.27 -6.09
CA TYR A 33 -9.91 9.73 -4.73
C TYR A 33 -11.32 10.32 -4.71
N ALA A 34 -11.96 10.35 -3.53
CA ALA A 34 -13.29 10.92 -3.34
C ALA A 34 -13.32 12.44 -3.56
N ASP A 35 -12.20 13.12 -3.32
CA ASP A 35 -12.11 14.56 -3.40
C ASP A 35 -10.74 15.06 -3.88
N VAL A 36 -10.62 16.38 -3.99
CA VAL A 36 -9.38 17.08 -4.34
C VAL A 36 -8.34 17.11 -3.21
N TRP A 37 -8.72 16.62 -2.02
CA TRP A 37 -7.86 16.53 -0.84
C TRP A 37 -7.32 15.11 -0.62
N PHE A 38 -7.46 14.25 -1.63
CA PHE A 38 -6.97 12.87 -1.63
C PHE A 38 -7.61 11.97 -0.56
N GLN A 39 -8.86 12.26 -0.17
CA GLN A 39 -9.60 11.35 0.69
C GLN A 39 -9.88 10.04 -0.04
N PHE A 40 -9.79 8.94 0.69
CA PHE A 40 -10.07 7.62 0.16
C PHE A 40 -11.52 7.53 -0.33
N GLU A 41 -11.70 6.96 -1.51
CA GLU A 41 -13.02 6.70 -2.06
C GLU A 41 -13.66 5.52 -1.33
N LEU A 42 -14.80 5.78 -0.70
CA LEU A 42 -15.60 4.77 0.00
C LEU A 42 -16.81 4.33 -0.81
N ASN A 43 -17.06 4.94 -1.98
CA ASN A 43 -18.13 4.56 -2.89
C ASN A 43 -17.59 3.98 -4.19
N SER A 44 -18.34 3.06 -4.78
CA SER A 44 -18.07 2.58 -6.13
C SER A 44 -18.22 3.73 -7.14
N ILE A 45 -17.21 3.92 -7.99
CA ILE A 45 -17.27 4.88 -9.10
C ILE A 45 -18.40 4.53 -10.08
N ALA A 46 -18.75 3.24 -10.19
CA ALA A 46 -19.76 2.75 -11.14
C ALA A 46 -21.19 2.79 -10.59
N SER A 47 -21.40 2.38 -9.34
CA SER A 47 -22.73 2.27 -8.73
C SER A 47 -23.07 3.41 -7.76
N HIS A 48 -22.09 4.22 -7.36
CA HIS A 48 -22.21 5.23 -6.30
C HIS A 48 -22.66 4.67 -4.94
N GLU A 49 -22.59 3.35 -4.74
CA GLU A 49 -22.87 2.69 -3.46
C GLU A 49 -21.60 2.51 -2.64
N ASN A 50 -21.75 2.38 -1.31
CA ASN A 50 -20.63 2.11 -0.41
C ASN A 50 -19.87 0.83 -0.83
N LEU A 51 -18.55 0.90 -0.86
CA LEU A 51 -17.67 -0.25 -1.03
C LEU A 51 -17.85 -1.21 0.14
N PRO A 52 -17.74 -2.53 -0.09
CA PRO A 52 -17.75 -3.50 0.99
C PRO A 52 -16.62 -3.19 1.97
N ARG A 53 -16.92 -3.26 3.27
CA ARG A 53 -15.91 -3.08 4.31
C ARG A 53 -14.79 -4.11 4.13
N ALA A 54 -13.54 -3.69 4.27
CA ALA A 54 -12.39 -4.59 4.17
C ALA A 54 -12.47 -5.77 5.16
N SER A 55 -13.06 -5.56 6.34
CA SER A 55 -13.35 -6.60 7.34
C SER A 55 -14.28 -7.70 6.85
N ASN A 56 -15.16 -7.41 5.88
CA ASN A 56 -16.05 -8.41 5.27
C ASN A 56 -15.39 -9.22 4.15
N LEU A 57 -14.22 -8.80 3.67
CA LEU A 57 -13.47 -9.46 2.59
C LEU A 57 -12.49 -10.50 3.16
N GLN A 58 -12.96 -11.33 4.10
CA GLN A 58 -12.14 -12.42 4.62
C GLN A 58 -12.11 -13.56 3.60
N VAL A 59 -10.92 -13.85 3.08
CA VAL A 59 -10.67 -15.11 2.38
C VAL A 59 -10.57 -16.20 3.44
N PRO A 60 -11.36 -17.29 3.36
CA PRO A 60 -11.27 -18.39 4.31
C PRO A 60 -9.84 -18.91 4.40
N THR A 61 -9.31 -19.03 5.63
CA THR A 61 -8.00 -19.62 5.88
C THR A 61 -8.10 -21.14 5.67
N GLN A 62 -7.83 -21.57 4.45
CA GLN A 62 -7.74 -22.99 4.10
C GLN A 62 -6.29 -23.36 3.82
N ASN A 63 -5.81 -24.44 4.45
CA ASN A 63 -4.49 -24.99 4.15
C ASN A 63 -4.61 -25.91 2.93
N VAL A 64 -4.43 -25.35 1.74
CA VAL A 64 -4.45 -26.08 0.47
C VAL A 64 -3.02 -26.13 -0.08
N PRO A 65 -2.31 -27.27 0.03
CA PRO A 65 -0.94 -27.38 -0.45
C PRO A 65 -0.86 -27.37 -1.98
N ASP A 66 0.14 -26.69 -2.54
CA ASP A 66 0.44 -26.73 -3.97
C ASP A 66 1.43 -27.88 -4.27
N ASN A 67 1.09 -28.73 -5.24
CA ASN A 67 1.88 -29.90 -5.60
C ASN A 67 2.98 -29.62 -6.64
N ARG A 68 3.05 -28.39 -7.17
CA ARG A 68 4.00 -27.97 -8.20
C ARG A 68 5.07 -27.03 -7.66
N PHE A 69 4.72 -26.19 -6.69
CA PHE A 69 5.60 -25.16 -6.15
C PHE A 69 5.92 -25.39 -4.67
N SER A 70 7.21 -25.31 -4.34
CA SER A 70 7.65 -25.24 -2.95
C SER A 70 7.31 -23.89 -2.30
N LEU A 71 7.33 -23.84 -0.98
CA LEU A 71 7.15 -22.59 -0.21
C LEU A 71 8.14 -21.48 -0.60
N LEU A 72 9.33 -21.85 -1.11
CA LEU A 72 10.32 -20.89 -1.61
C LEU A 72 9.76 -20.02 -2.73
N HIS A 73 8.80 -20.51 -3.52
CA HIS A 73 8.15 -19.73 -4.57
C HIS A 73 7.45 -18.48 -4.01
N MET A 74 6.68 -18.63 -2.93
CA MET A 74 6.03 -17.51 -2.24
C MET A 74 7.07 -16.57 -1.63
N GLN A 75 8.06 -17.14 -0.93
CA GLN A 75 9.09 -16.36 -0.23
C GLN A 75 9.96 -15.52 -1.19
N TYR A 76 10.27 -16.08 -2.36
CA TYR A 76 11.02 -15.36 -3.39
C TYR A 76 10.21 -14.23 -4.02
N GLY A 77 8.88 -14.40 -4.12
CA GLY A 77 7.97 -13.32 -4.52
C GLY A 77 8.05 -12.12 -3.58
N GLN A 78 8.06 -12.34 -2.26
CA GLN A 78 8.25 -11.27 -1.27
C GLN A 78 9.63 -10.62 -1.38
N PHE A 79 10.68 -11.42 -1.60
CA PHE A 79 12.04 -10.91 -1.79
C PHE A 79 12.12 -9.95 -2.98
N ILE A 80 11.55 -10.33 -4.14
CA ILE A 80 11.49 -9.45 -5.32
C ILE A 80 10.65 -8.20 -5.02
N ALA A 81 9.49 -8.35 -4.38
CA ALA A 81 8.62 -7.22 -4.07
C ALA A 81 9.36 -6.15 -3.22
N HIS A 82 10.14 -6.59 -2.23
CA HIS A 82 10.91 -5.70 -1.37
C HIS A 82 12.14 -5.07 -2.05
N ASP A 83 12.65 -5.67 -3.14
CA ASP A 83 13.71 -5.07 -3.97
C ASP A 83 13.15 -3.98 -4.91
N VAL A 84 11.89 -4.12 -5.33
CA VAL A 84 11.27 -3.25 -6.33
C VAL A 84 10.54 -2.06 -5.73
N VAL A 85 9.83 -2.24 -4.60
CA VAL A 85 8.97 -1.19 -4.05
C VAL A 85 8.91 -1.21 -2.53
N SER A 86 8.93 0.00 -1.95
CA SER A 86 8.63 0.23 -0.54
C SER A 86 7.89 1.56 -0.41
N MET A 87 6.75 1.56 0.28
CA MET A 87 5.94 2.75 0.53
C MET A 87 5.98 3.06 2.03
N PRO A 88 6.62 4.15 2.47
CA PRO A 88 6.65 4.50 3.87
C PRO A 88 5.27 4.95 4.36
N ALA A 89 4.92 4.55 5.57
CA ALA A 89 3.73 5.03 6.26
C ALA A 89 4.00 6.38 6.95
N SER A 90 2.94 7.17 7.17
CA SER A 90 3.01 8.44 7.90
C SER A 90 3.48 8.24 9.34
N THR A 91 4.32 9.16 9.81
CA THR A 91 4.81 9.21 11.19
C THR A 91 4.10 10.29 12.00
N GLY A 92 4.08 10.12 13.32
CA GLY A 92 3.67 11.15 14.27
C GLY A 92 4.80 12.12 14.60
N ASP A 93 4.61 12.89 15.67
CA ASP A 93 5.55 13.93 16.10
C ASP A 93 6.97 13.38 16.29
N ASN A 94 7.96 14.11 15.80
CA ASN A 94 9.38 13.78 15.87
C ASN A 94 9.72 12.36 15.32
N GLY A 95 8.96 11.88 14.34
CA GLY A 95 9.19 10.56 13.74
C GLY A 95 8.69 9.39 14.58
N SER A 96 7.93 9.66 15.64
CA SER A 96 7.28 8.60 16.43
C SER A 96 6.29 7.80 15.57
N PRO A 97 6.01 6.54 15.92
CA PRO A 97 4.95 5.77 15.27
C PRO A 97 3.60 6.50 15.42
N LEU A 98 2.90 6.71 14.31
CA LEU A 98 1.56 7.27 14.34
C LEU A 98 0.58 6.26 14.95
N ASN A 99 -0.08 6.63 16.04
CA ASN A 99 -1.04 5.73 16.71
C ASN A 99 -2.43 5.80 16.06
N CYS A 100 -2.68 4.92 15.09
CA CYS A 100 -3.99 4.77 14.45
C CYS A 100 -4.87 3.65 15.06
N SER A 101 -4.47 3.06 16.18
CA SER A 101 -5.18 1.94 16.81
C SER A 101 -6.61 2.27 17.27
N PRO A 102 -6.90 3.46 17.82
CA PRO A 102 -8.27 3.83 18.20
C PRO A 102 -9.19 3.92 16.97
N CYS A 103 -10.46 3.48 17.11
CA CYS A 103 -11.44 3.56 16.03
C CYS A 103 -11.76 5.00 15.57
N ASN A 104 -11.58 5.98 16.45
CA ASN A 104 -11.73 7.41 16.17
C ASN A 104 -10.41 8.08 15.75
N SER A 105 -9.36 7.33 15.43
CA SER A 105 -8.04 7.87 15.07
C SER A 105 -8.07 8.75 13.82
N SER A 106 -9.05 8.57 12.92
CA SER A 106 -9.27 9.46 11.77
C SER A 106 -9.66 10.88 12.18
N SER A 107 -10.28 11.06 13.36
CA SER A 107 -10.53 12.40 13.93
C SER A 107 -9.30 13.01 14.60
N VAL A 108 -8.31 12.17 14.94
CA VAL A 108 -7.06 12.58 15.59
C VAL A 108 -6.01 12.96 14.55
N SER A 109 -5.91 12.20 13.45
CA SER A 109 -4.99 12.46 12.36
C SER A 109 -5.61 12.11 11.00
N PRO A 110 -5.50 12.99 9.98
CA PRO A 110 -5.93 12.67 8.62
C PRO A 110 -5.11 11.54 7.98
N ASN A 111 -3.97 11.19 8.56
CA ASN A 111 -3.12 10.07 8.14
C ASN A 111 -3.58 8.71 8.68
N CYS A 112 -4.61 8.69 9.55
CA CYS A 112 -5.19 7.46 10.06
C CYS A 112 -6.47 7.08 9.32
N MET A 113 -6.53 5.83 8.86
CA MET A 113 -7.72 5.25 8.24
C MET A 113 -8.04 3.90 8.89
N PRO A 114 -8.69 3.88 10.07
CA PRO A 114 -9.02 2.64 10.76
C PRO A 114 -10.08 1.85 9.99
N ILE A 115 -9.84 0.55 9.81
CA ILE A 115 -10.82 -0.37 9.23
C ILE A 115 -11.94 -0.59 10.23
N GLN A 116 -13.18 -0.29 9.82
CA GLN A 116 -14.35 -0.44 10.68
C GLN A 116 -14.72 -1.91 10.84
N ILE A 117 -14.81 -2.36 12.09
CA ILE A 117 -15.23 -3.72 12.45
C ILE A 117 -16.75 -3.74 12.63
N PRO A 118 -17.50 -4.60 11.92
CA PRO A 118 -18.95 -4.69 12.07
C PRO A 118 -19.34 -5.37 13.40
N ASP A 119 -20.58 -5.12 13.86
CA ASP A 119 -21.15 -5.84 14.99
C ASP A 119 -21.26 -7.34 14.66
N GLY A 120 -20.81 -8.18 15.59
CA GLY A 120 -20.82 -9.64 15.41
C GLY A 120 -19.69 -10.18 14.53
N ASP A 121 -18.68 -9.37 14.20
CA ASP A 121 -17.39 -9.88 13.70
C ASP A 121 -16.80 -10.88 14.71
N LYS A 122 -16.24 -12.00 14.21
CA LYS A 122 -15.80 -13.14 15.04
C LYS A 122 -14.31 -13.18 15.25
#